data_AF-A0A2E7I2V2-F1
#
_entry.id   AF-A0A2E7I2V2-F1
#
_cell.length_a   1.000
_cell.length_b   1.000
_cell.length_c   1.000
_cell.angle_alpha   90.00
_cell.angle_beta   90.00
_cell.angle_gamma   90.00
#
_symmetry.space_group_name_H-M   'P 1'
#
loop_
_entity.id
_entity.type
_entity.pdbx_description
1 polymer ?
#
loop_
_entity_poly.entity_id
_entity_poly.type
_entity_poly.pdbx_seq_one_letter_code
_entity_poly.pdbx_strand_id
1 'polypeptide(L)'
;MSDFDTARRNMVDGQLRPTKVTDPRILETMGALPREMFADKERRGIAYVDEDIEVSTGRYMMEPVVLARLVQALDIKSTDSVLVIGAGSGYDAAVIGKLAGPVVAIESDPKLVETASMVINHLGIDNVAVVEAPLMDGYPSQAPYDLIFFGGAVPRIPDQVAGQVTSGGRIVAVIGDGEDGVLGRAVIITRTGDTLAPRAIFDAGTRPLPGFEAPAAFVF
;
A
#
# COMPACT_ATOMS: atom_id res chain seq x y z
N MET A 1 10.66 -6.02 27.04
CA MET A 1 9.71 -5.74 25.95
C MET A 1 9.82 -4.25 25.71
N SER A 2 10.21 -3.83 24.52
CA SER A 2 10.40 -2.40 24.24
C SER A 2 9.05 -1.66 24.25
N ASP A 3 9.09 -0.33 24.36
CA ASP A 3 7.88 0.50 24.24
C ASP A 3 7.21 0.29 22.87
N PHE A 4 8.00 0.08 21.81
CA PHE A 4 7.50 -0.22 20.47
C PHE A 4 6.84 -1.60 20.37
N ASP A 5 7.35 -2.63 21.05
CA ASP A 5 6.68 -3.94 21.08
C ASP A 5 5.31 -3.87 21.75
N THR A 6 5.16 -3.00 22.75
CA THR A 6 3.87 -2.75 23.39
C THR A 6 2.94 -1.93 22.50
N ALA A 7 3.44 -0.88 21.86
CA ALA A 7 2.67 -0.09 20.90
C ALA A 7 2.19 -0.94 19.71
N ARG A 8 3.04 -1.82 19.17
CA ARG A 8 2.71 -2.74 18.07
C ARG A 8 1.62 -3.73 18.45
N ARG A 9 1.71 -4.34 19.64
CA ARG A 9 0.64 -5.23 20.15
C ARG A 9 -0.66 -4.46 20.36
N ASN A 10 -0.60 -3.26 20.92
CA ASN A 10 -1.79 -2.43 21.12
C ASN A 10 -2.44 -2.01 19.79
N MET A 11 -1.65 -1.72 18.75
CA MET A 11 -2.16 -1.50 17.39
C MET A 11 -2.95 -2.71 16.90
N VAL A 12 -2.37 -3.92 16.99
CA VAL A 12 -3.03 -5.15 16.54
C VAL A 12 -4.31 -5.44 17.33
N ASP A 13 -4.23 -5.44 18.67
CA ASP A 13 -5.33 -5.87 19.52
C ASP A 13 -6.42 -4.80 19.69
N GLY A 14 -6.02 -3.53 19.68
CA GLY A 14 -6.92 -2.39 19.92
C GLY A 14 -7.48 -1.73 18.65
N GLN A 15 -6.79 -1.85 17.51
CA GLN A 15 -7.19 -1.17 16.26
C GLN A 15 -7.55 -2.17 15.15
N LEU A 16 -6.68 -3.16 14.86
CA LEU A 16 -6.89 -4.07 13.72
C LEU A 16 -7.99 -5.11 13.99
N ARG A 17 -7.87 -5.89 15.08
CA ARG A 17 -8.85 -6.95 15.42
C ARG A 17 -10.29 -6.41 15.54
N PRO A 18 -10.54 -5.25 16.19
CA PRO A 18 -11.89 -4.71 16.28
C PRO A 18 -12.45 -4.21 14.95
N THR A 19 -11.60 -3.95 13.95
CA THR A 19 -11.98 -3.31 12.68
C THR A 19 -12.03 -4.30 11.51
N LYS A 20 -12.54 -5.50 11.77
CA LYS A 20 -12.80 -6.56 10.77
C LYS A 20 -11.54 -7.07 10.04
N VAL A 21 -10.36 -6.90 10.63
CA VAL A 21 -9.13 -7.61 10.20
C VAL A 21 -9.12 -8.95 10.90
N THR A 22 -9.36 -10.01 10.13
CA THR A 22 -9.57 -11.38 10.64
C THR A 22 -8.52 -12.38 10.15
N ASP A 23 -7.76 -12.05 9.11
CA ASP A 23 -6.69 -12.95 8.63
C ASP A 23 -5.54 -12.98 9.66
N PRO A 24 -5.26 -14.15 10.27
CA PRO A 24 -4.19 -14.27 11.27
C PRO A 24 -2.82 -13.95 10.68
N ARG A 25 -2.58 -14.24 9.39
CA ARG A 25 -1.28 -13.95 8.74
C ARG A 25 -1.00 -12.46 8.70
N ILE A 26 -2.03 -11.64 8.47
CA ILE A 26 -1.93 -10.17 8.46
C ILE A 26 -1.67 -9.65 9.88
N LEU A 27 -2.42 -10.14 10.86
CA LEU A 27 -2.28 -9.73 12.26
C LEU A 27 -0.91 -10.09 12.83
N GLU A 28 -0.40 -11.29 12.51
CA GLU A 28 0.95 -11.74 12.88
C GLU A 28 2.03 -10.91 12.18
N THR A 29 1.89 -10.67 10.88
CA THR A 29 2.84 -9.87 10.09
C THR A 29 2.96 -8.44 10.63
N MET A 30 1.84 -7.74 10.81
CA MET A 30 1.82 -6.38 11.36
C MET A 30 2.16 -6.35 12.86
N GLY A 31 1.97 -7.47 13.56
CA GLY A 31 2.40 -7.67 14.95
C GLY A 31 3.90 -7.96 15.12
N ALA A 32 4.61 -8.28 14.03
CA ALA A 32 6.04 -8.58 14.03
C ALA A 32 6.89 -7.51 13.33
N LEU A 33 6.39 -6.90 12.27
CA LEU A 33 7.12 -5.88 11.52
C LEU A 33 7.28 -4.59 12.34
N PRO A 34 8.51 -4.04 12.46
CA PRO A 34 8.76 -2.82 13.19
C PRO A 34 8.37 -1.59 12.35
N ARG A 35 7.08 -1.25 12.35
CA ARG A 35 6.51 -0.10 11.60
C ARG A 35 7.25 1.22 11.87
N GLU A 36 7.80 1.40 13.06
CA GLU A 36 8.62 2.56 13.44
C GLU A 36 9.90 2.73 12.62
N MET A 37 10.42 1.66 12.02
CA MET A 37 11.60 1.75 11.15
C MET A 37 11.32 2.42 9.81
N PHE A 38 10.04 2.42 9.39
CA PHE A 38 9.56 3.02 8.15
C PHE A 38 9.12 4.48 8.35
N ALA A 39 9.25 5.04 9.54
CA ALA A 39 8.96 6.43 9.85
C ALA A 39 10.25 7.22 10.08
N ASP A 40 10.18 8.52 9.76
CA ASP A 40 11.22 9.49 10.14
C ASP A 40 11.48 9.48 11.63
N LYS A 41 12.70 9.82 12.03
CA LYS A 41 13.16 9.71 13.42
C LYS A 41 12.25 10.47 14.39
N GLU A 42 11.77 11.66 14.02
CA GLU A 42 10.85 12.43 14.87
C GLU A 42 9.44 11.81 14.97
N ARG A 43 9.02 11.03 13.97
CA ARG A 43 7.68 10.45 13.86
C ARG A 43 7.59 9.01 14.37
N ARG A 44 8.71 8.35 14.71
CA ARG A 44 8.71 6.98 15.25
C ARG A 44 7.82 6.80 16.48
N GLY A 45 7.77 7.81 17.36
CA GLY A 45 6.95 7.77 18.57
C GLY A 45 5.45 7.66 18.30
N ILE A 46 5.00 8.04 17.10
CA ILE A 46 3.60 7.95 16.68
C ILE A 46 3.37 6.88 15.60
N ALA A 47 4.36 6.03 15.29
CA ALA A 47 4.26 5.07 14.18
C ALA A 47 3.05 4.11 14.24
N TYR A 48 2.47 3.94 15.44
CA TYR A 48 1.40 3.00 15.76
C TYR A 48 0.03 3.65 16.03
N VAL A 49 -0.08 4.97 15.83
CA VAL A 49 -1.39 5.62 15.82
C VAL A 49 -2.11 5.26 14.52
N ASP A 50 -3.44 5.18 14.56
CA ASP A 50 -4.26 4.89 13.38
C ASP A 50 -4.48 6.16 12.55
N GLU A 51 -3.39 6.69 11.99
CA GLU A 51 -3.37 7.87 11.11
C GLU A 51 -2.32 7.72 10.01
N ASP A 52 -2.52 8.43 8.91
CA ASP A 52 -1.51 8.58 7.86
C ASP A 52 -0.30 9.38 8.40
N ILE A 53 0.89 8.82 8.27
CA ILE A 53 2.13 9.44 8.75
C ILE A 53 2.93 9.94 7.56
N GLU A 54 3.13 11.24 7.44
CA GLU A 54 3.98 11.78 6.39
C GLU A 54 5.43 11.24 6.54
N VAL A 55 6.03 10.77 5.46
CA VAL A 55 7.39 10.19 5.40
C VAL A 55 8.31 10.94 4.43
N SER A 56 7.73 11.77 3.58
CA SER A 56 8.40 12.79 2.78
C SER A 56 7.33 13.81 2.38
N THR A 57 7.72 14.97 1.84
CA THR A 57 6.78 16.01 1.45
C THR A 57 5.70 15.47 0.51
N GLY A 58 4.45 15.44 0.97
CA GLY A 58 3.31 14.94 0.19
C GLY A 58 3.24 13.41 0.03
N ARG A 59 4.10 12.65 0.71
CA ARG A 59 4.11 11.17 0.71
C ARG A 59 3.85 10.66 2.12
N TYR A 60 2.94 9.70 2.24
CA TYR A 60 2.44 9.24 3.53
C TYR A 60 2.52 7.72 3.65
N MET A 61 2.94 7.24 4.81
CA MET A 61 2.75 5.87 5.23
C MET A 61 1.30 5.71 5.71
N MET A 62 0.53 4.92 4.95
CA MET A 62 -0.89 4.68 5.17
C MET A 62 -1.21 4.21 6.59
N GLU A 63 -2.32 4.71 7.15
CA GLU A 63 -2.83 4.27 8.45
C GLU A 63 -2.98 2.74 8.55
N PRO A 64 -2.62 2.13 9.69
CA PRO A 64 -2.52 0.69 9.83
C PRO A 64 -3.86 -0.04 9.62
N VAL A 65 -5.01 0.52 10.03
CA VAL A 65 -6.31 -0.14 9.82
C VAL A 65 -6.69 -0.20 8.35
N VAL A 66 -6.58 0.91 7.60
CA VAL A 66 -6.89 0.90 6.16
C VAL A 66 -5.94 -0.03 5.42
N LEU A 67 -4.63 0.03 5.68
CA LEU A 67 -3.66 -0.88 5.08
C LEU A 67 -4.03 -2.34 5.32
N ALA A 68 -4.30 -2.73 6.57
CA ALA A 68 -4.64 -4.10 6.93
C ALA A 68 -5.90 -4.60 6.20
N ARG A 69 -6.91 -3.74 6.08
CA ARG A 69 -8.18 -4.08 5.41
C ARG A 69 -8.04 -4.17 3.89
N LEU A 70 -7.21 -3.31 3.28
CA LEU A 70 -6.89 -3.39 1.85
C LEU A 70 -6.07 -4.65 1.53
N VAL A 71 -5.06 -4.96 2.34
CA VAL A 71 -4.27 -6.20 2.21
C VAL A 71 -5.14 -7.44 2.39
N GLN A 72 -6.08 -7.42 3.35
CA GLN A 72 -7.06 -8.51 3.51
C GLN A 72 -7.96 -8.66 2.29
N ALA A 73 -8.38 -7.56 1.67
CA ALA A 73 -9.21 -7.60 0.48
C ALA A 73 -8.48 -8.21 -0.75
N LEU A 74 -7.16 -8.06 -0.83
CA LEU A 74 -6.36 -8.68 -1.86
C LEU A 74 -6.36 -10.21 -1.78
N ASP A 75 -6.64 -10.80 -0.60
CA ASP A 75 -6.65 -12.26 -0.39
C ASP A 75 -5.42 -12.93 -1.01
N ILE A 76 -4.26 -12.49 -0.50
CA ILE A 76 -2.93 -12.80 -1.01
C ILE A 76 -2.57 -14.27 -0.78
N LYS A 77 -2.05 -14.92 -1.81
CA LYS A 77 -1.40 -16.23 -1.74
C LYS A 77 0.11 -16.05 -1.74
N SER A 78 0.82 -17.00 -1.11
CA SER A 78 2.29 -16.99 -1.03
C SER A 78 2.99 -17.17 -2.39
N THR A 79 2.25 -17.45 -3.45
CA THR A 79 2.74 -17.57 -4.82
C THR A 79 2.46 -16.34 -5.67
N ASP A 80 1.60 -15.42 -5.21
CA ASP A 80 1.16 -14.28 -6.01
C ASP A 80 2.32 -13.32 -6.25
N SER A 81 2.48 -12.84 -7.49
CA SER A 81 3.34 -11.71 -7.83
C SER A 81 2.60 -10.40 -7.60
N VAL A 82 3.24 -9.42 -6.94
CA VAL A 82 2.59 -8.18 -6.53
C VAL A 82 3.33 -6.95 -7.01
N LEU A 83 2.59 -5.99 -7.57
CA LEU A 83 3.07 -4.63 -7.81
C LEU A 83 2.52 -3.70 -6.73
N VAL A 84 3.40 -3.02 -5.99
CA VAL A 84 3.06 -1.94 -5.06
C VAL A 84 3.40 -0.61 -5.71
N ILE A 85 2.42 0.29 -5.82
CA ILE A 85 2.55 1.60 -6.47
C ILE A 85 2.55 2.70 -5.42
N GLY A 86 3.59 3.53 -5.42
CA GLY A 86 3.74 4.59 -4.42
C GLY A 86 4.12 4.01 -3.07
N ALA A 87 5.15 3.17 -3.05
CA ALA A 87 5.57 2.42 -1.86
C ALA A 87 6.03 3.32 -0.69
N GLY A 88 6.32 4.61 -0.94
CA GLY A 88 6.73 5.54 0.10
C GLY A 88 7.99 5.04 0.82
N SER A 89 7.92 4.93 2.15
CA SER A 89 9.00 4.38 2.95
C SER A 89 9.07 2.84 2.94
N GLY A 90 8.10 2.14 2.33
CA GLY A 90 8.14 0.70 2.05
C GLY A 90 7.42 -0.20 3.06
N TYR A 91 6.62 0.34 3.99
CA TYR A 91 5.95 -0.48 5.01
C TYR A 91 4.88 -1.39 4.41
N ASP A 92 4.07 -0.90 3.48
CA ASP A 92 3.08 -1.66 2.73
C ASP A 92 3.74 -2.79 1.91
N ALA A 93 4.82 -2.48 1.20
CA ALA A 93 5.63 -3.45 0.47
C ALA A 93 6.23 -4.52 1.39
N ALA A 94 6.70 -4.14 2.59
CA ALA A 94 7.20 -5.09 3.58
C ALA A 94 6.10 -6.00 4.14
N VAL A 95 4.91 -5.46 4.45
CA VAL A 95 3.74 -6.25 4.89
C VAL A 95 3.33 -7.24 3.80
N ILE A 96 3.18 -6.77 2.56
CA ILE A 96 2.82 -7.61 1.41
C ILE A 96 3.91 -8.65 1.13
N GLY A 97 5.19 -8.28 1.22
CA GLY A 97 6.32 -9.18 1.03
C GLY A 97 6.36 -10.34 2.03
N LYS A 98 5.84 -10.17 3.26
CA LYS A 98 5.70 -11.29 4.22
C LYS A 98 4.54 -12.24 3.89
N LEU A 99 3.66 -11.88 2.96
CA LEU A 99 2.45 -12.63 2.61
C LEU A 99 2.47 -13.22 1.19
N ALA A 100 3.21 -12.60 0.27
CA ALA A 100 3.21 -12.89 -1.16
C ALA A 100 4.48 -13.61 -1.63
N GLY A 101 4.53 -13.94 -2.92
CA GLY A 101 5.74 -14.39 -3.62
C GLY A 101 6.65 -13.20 -3.93
N PRO A 102 6.97 -12.88 -5.20
CA PRO A 102 7.77 -11.70 -5.52
C PRO A 102 6.95 -10.41 -5.45
N VAL A 103 7.56 -9.34 -4.92
CA VAL A 103 6.97 -8.00 -4.83
C VAL A 103 7.87 -6.99 -5.54
N VAL A 104 7.31 -6.26 -6.48
CA VAL A 104 7.93 -5.05 -7.05
C VAL A 104 7.25 -3.85 -6.44
N ALA A 105 8.02 -2.99 -5.78
CA ALA A 105 7.54 -1.77 -5.16
C ALA A 105 8.11 -0.57 -5.90
N ILE A 106 7.26 0.21 -6.58
CA ILE A 106 7.70 1.40 -7.30
C ILE A 106 7.48 2.67 -6.49
N GLU A 107 8.46 3.55 -6.53
CA GLU A 107 8.40 4.90 -5.99
C GLU A 107 9.08 5.89 -6.94
N SER A 108 8.57 7.12 -7.00
CA SER A 108 9.06 8.20 -7.86
C SER A 108 10.14 9.07 -7.22
N ASP A 109 10.20 9.14 -5.89
CA ASP A 109 11.23 9.89 -5.15
C ASP A 109 12.45 8.99 -4.87
N PRO A 110 13.63 9.29 -5.44
CA PRO A 110 14.84 8.48 -5.23
C PRO A 110 15.24 8.33 -3.76
N LYS A 111 14.96 9.34 -2.91
CA LYS A 111 15.29 9.27 -1.47
C LYS A 111 14.42 8.27 -0.74
N LEU A 112 13.14 8.18 -1.13
CA LEU A 112 12.22 7.19 -0.59
C LEU A 112 12.59 5.79 -1.07
N VAL A 113 13.00 5.64 -2.35
CA VAL A 113 13.53 4.37 -2.88
C VAL A 113 14.73 3.90 -2.06
N GLU A 114 15.70 4.79 -1.79
CA GLU A 114 16.88 4.47 -0.97
C GLU A 114 16.48 4.08 0.47
N THR A 115 15.59 4.86 1.08
CA THR A 115 15.12 4.63 2.46
C THR A 115 14.40 3.28 2.57
N ALA A 116 13.43 3.02 1.69
CA ALA A 116 12.67 1.79 1.67
C ALA A 116 13.59 0.58 1.41
N SER A 117 14.50 0.68 0.44
CA SER A 117 15.48 -0.37 0.15
C SER A 117 16.36 -0.68 1.35
N MET A 118 16.84 0.35 2.05
CA MET A 118 17.68 0.18 3.24
C MET A 118 16.94 -0.55 4.36
N VAL A 119 15.70 -0.14 4.66
CA VAL A 119 14.89 -0.75 5.72
C VAL A 119 14.50 -2.19 5.36
N ILE A 120 14.04 -2.43 4.14
CA ILE A 120 13.67 -3.77 3.64
C ILE A 120 14.85 -4.73 3.69
N ASN A 121 16.04 -4.30 3.23
CA ASN A 121 17.27 -5.10 3.31
C ASN A 121 17.69 -5.35 4.76
N HIS A 122 17.60 -4.33 5.62
CA HIS A 122 17.92 -4.48 7.05
C HIS A 122 17.02 -5.50 7.75
N LEU A 123 15.75 -5.60 7.33
CA LEU A 123 14.77 -6.55 7.85
C LEU A 123 14.84 -7.94 7.19
N GLY A 124 15.76 -8.16 6.24
CA GLY A 124 15.95 -9.43 5.55
C GLY A 124 14.72 -9.86 4.75
N ILE A 125 14.08 -8.91 4.05
CA ILE A 125 12.92 -9.17 3.20
C ILE A 125 13.42 -9.31 1.75
N ASP A 126 13.83 -10.52 1.38
CA ASP A 126 14.58 -10.79 0.15
C ASP A 126 13.73 -10.84 -1.13
N ASN A 127 12.39 -10.87 -0.99
CA ASN A 127 11.44 -10.98 -2.10
C ASN A 127 10.81 -9.64 -2.51
N VAL A 128 11.23 -8.52 -1.91
CA VAL A 128 10.74 -7.19 -2.25
C VAL A 128 11.85 -6.40 -2.93
N ALA A 129 11.62 -6.00 -4.18
CA ALA A 129 12.49 -5.10 -4.92
C ALA A 129 11.87 -3.70 -4.97
N VAL A 130 12.54 -2.71 -4.41
CA VAL A 130 12.13 -1.31 -4.53
C VAL A 130 12.81 -0.68 -5.74
N VAL A 131 12.02 -0.07 -6.62
CA VAL A 131 12.49 0.45 -7.92
C VAL A 131 12.05 1.90 -8.09
N GLU A 132 12.97 2.76 -8.53
CA GLU A 132 12.63 4.10 -8.98
C GLU A 132 11.88 4.03 -10.33
N ALA A 133 10.62 4.45 -10.36
CA ALA A 133 9.83 4.47 -11.59
C ALA A 133 8.66 5.48 -11.54
N PRO A 134 8.20 5.98 -12.70
CA PRO A 134 6.97 6.77 -12.78
C PRO A 134 5.75 5.93 -12.34
N LEU A 135 5.00 6.43 -11.35
CA LEU A 135 3.89 5.67 -10.74
C LEU A 135 2.75 5.39 -11.74
N MET A 136 2.47 6.33 -12.64
CA MET A 136 1.39 6.25 -13.64
C MET A 136 1.60 5.14 -14.67
N ASP A 137 2.86 4.73 -14.87
CA ASP A 137 3.25 3.73 -15.87
C ASP A 137 3.21 2.31 -15.30
N GLY A 138 3.07 2.17 -13.98
CA GLY A 138 3.28 0.89 -13.29
C GLY A 138 4.71 0.38 -13.48
N TYR A 139 4.88 -0.94 -13.64
CA TYR A 139 6.18 -1.53 -13.94
C TYR A 139 6.05 -2.67 -14.96
N PRO A 140 5.93 -2.33 -16.26
CA PRO A 140 5.62 -3.30 -17.30
C PRO A 140 6.73 -4.34 -17.53
N SER A 141 7.98 -4.04 -17.14
CA SER A 141 9.12 -4.94 -17.33
C SER A 141 9.02 -6.27 -16.57
N GLN A 142 8.21 -6.33 -15.51
CA GLN A 142 7.93 -7.57 -14.76
C GLN A 142 6.44 -7.93 -14.74
N ALA A 143 5.63 -7.26 -15.56
CA ALA A 143 4.25 -7.65 -15.78
C ALA A 143 4.18 -9.01 -16.50
N PRO A 144 3.10 -9.79 -16.32
CA PRO A 144 1.90 -9.43 -15.58
C PRO A 144 1.98 -9.78 -14.07
N TYR A 145 1.21 -9.07 -13.26
CA TYR A 145 1.11 -9.25 -11.79
C TYR A 145 -0.21 -9.90 -11.41
N ASP A 146 -0.19 -10.81 -10.44
CA ASP A 146 -1.42 -11.37 -9.85
C ASP A 146 -2.18 -10.31 -9.07
N LEU A 147 -1.44 -9.42 -8.39
CA LEU A 147 -2.01 -8.39 -7.54
C LEU A 147 -1.35 -7.03 -7.79
N ILE A 148 -2.14 -5.96 -7.71
CA ILE A 148 -1.64 -4.58 -7.72
C ILE A 148 -2.22 -3.84 -6.52
N PHE A 149 -1.36 -3.17 -5.76
CA PHE A 149 -1.72 -2.38 -4.59
C PHE A 149 -1.27 -0.93 -4.75
N PHE A 150 -2.14 0.02 -4.40
CA PHE A 150 -1.82 1.44 -4.38
C PHE A 150 -1.58 1.92 -2.93
N GLY A 151 -0.39 2.46 -2.68
CA GLY A 151 0.08 2.99 -1.38
C GLY A 151 -0.50 4.35 -0.99
N GLY A 152 -1.65 4.73 -1.57
CA GLY A 152 -2.39 5.95 -1.25
C GLY A 152 -3.59 6.12 -2.19
N ALA A 153 -4.29 7.26 -2.06
CA ALA A 153 -5.52 7.50 -2.81
C ALA A 153 -5.24 7.98 -4.23
N VAL A 154 -6.05 7.52 -5.19
CA VAL A 154 -6.00 7.94 -6.59
C VAL A 154 -7.41 8.26 -7.11
N PRO A 155 -7.60 9.22 -8.02
CA PRO A 155 -8.92 9.51 -8.57
C PRO A 155 -9.42 8.40 -9.49
N ARG A 156 -8.51 7.67 -10.13
CA ARG A 156 -8.80 6.49 -10.95
C ARG A 156 -7.56 5.63 -11.12
N ILE A 157 -7.75 4.35 -11.47
CA ILE A 157 -6.66 3.47 -11.87
C ILE A 157 -6.24 3.81 -13.31
N PRO A 158 -4.96 4.06 -13.61
CA PRO A 158 -4.51 4.26 -14.99
C PRO A 158 -4.67 2.98 -15.83
N ASP A 159 -5.10 3.12 -17.08
CA ASP A 159 -5.28 1.98 -17.99
C ASP A 159 -3.97 1.20 -18.22
N GLN A 160 -2.83 1.90 -18.21
CA GLN A 160 -1.52 1.28 -18.34
C GLN A 160 -1.19 0.36 -17.16
N VAL A 161 -1.57 0.73 -15.94
CA VAL A 161 -1.43 -0.11 -14.75
C VAL A 161 -2.44 -1.25 -14.79
N ALA A 162 -3.69 -0.95 -15.15
CA ALA A 162 -4.74 -1.96 -15.23
C ALA A 162 -4.48 -3.02 -16.33
N GLY A 163 -3.68 -2.68 -17.35
CA GLY A 163 -3.19 -3.62 -18.34
C GLY A 163 -2.16 -4.62 -17.83
N GLN A 164 -1.56 -4.37 -16.66
CA GLN A 164 -0.48 -5.21 -16.11
C GLN A 164 -0.97 -6.29 -15.15
N VAL A 165 -2.27 -6.35 -14.81
CA VAL A 165 -2.82 -7.41 -13.96
C VAL A 165 -3.18 -8.66 -14.79
N THR A 166 -2.90 -9.86 -14.27
CA THR A 166 -3.27 -11.12 -14.95
C THR A 166 -4.79 -11.30 -15.04
N SER A 167 -5.26 -12.19 -15.93
CA SER A 167 -6.64 -12.64 -15.87
C SER A 167 -6.88 -13.45 -14.59
N GLY A 168 -7.87 -13.05 -13.79
CA GLY A 168 -8.12 -13.56 -12.44
C GLY A 168 -7.41 -12.76 -11.35
N GLY A 169 -6.48 -11.87 -11.72
CA GLY A 169 -5.78 -10.98 -10.81
C GLY A 169 -6.65 -9.83 -10.28
N ARG A 170 -6.15 -9.14 -9.25
CA ARG A 170 -6.89 -8.13 -8.49
C ARG A 170 -6.08 -6.85 -8.29
N ILE A 171 -6.73 -5.70 -8.42
CA ILE A 171 -6.18 -4.39 -8.09
C ILE A 171 -6.93 -3.88 -6.85
N VAL A 172 -6.21 -3.35 -5.87
CA VAL A 172 -6.81 -2.68 -4.71
C VAL A 172 -6.24 -1.28 -4.56
N ALA A 173 -7.13 -0.31 -4.41
CA ALA A 173 -6.79 1.09 -4.18
C ALA A 173 -7.88 1.79 -3.38
N VAL A 174 -7.55 2.93 -2.80
CA VAL A 174 -8.54 3.91 -2.36
C VAL A 174 -8.82 4.85 -3.53
N ILE A 175 -10.07 4.88 -3.99
CA ILE A 175 -10.52 5.75 -5.09
C ILE A 175 -11.37 6.88 -4.52
N GLY A 176 -11.00 8.13 -4.82
CA GLY A 176 -11.72 9.31 -4.37
C GLY A 176 -11.22 10.60 -5.02
N ASP A 177 -12.10 11.60 -5.07
CA ASP A 177 -11.94 12.83 -5.86
C ASP A 177 -11.49 14.03 -5.01
N GLY A 178 -11.29 13.83 -3.70
CA GLY A 178 -11.13 14.93 -2.74
C GLY A 178 -9.72 15.49 -2.69
N GLU A 179 -9.59 16.81 -2.86
CA GLU A 179 -8.37 17.60 -2.64
C GLU A 179 -7.73 17.35 -1.23
N ASP A 180 -8.51 16.83 -0.28
CA ASP A 180 -8.08 16.59 1.11
C ASP A 180 -7.93 15.11 1.52
N GLY A 181 -8.22 14.13 0.66
CA GLY A 181 -8.05 12.69 0.96
C GLY A 181 -9.03 12.08 1.99
N VAL A 182 -10.02 12.85 2.47
CA VAL A 182 -10.95 12.42 3.55
C VAL A 182 -12.14 11.59 3.04
N LEU A 183 -12.50 11.71 1.76
CA LEU A 183 -13.65 11.01 1.17
C LEU A 183 -13.20 10.13 0.00
N GLY A 184 -12.95 8.85 0.29
CA GLY A 184 -12.64 7.83 -0.70
C GLY A 184 -13.34 6.51 -0.39
N ARG A 185 -13.23 5.58 -1.33
CA ARG A 185 -13.68 4.20 -1.17
C ARG A 185 -12.55 3.25 -1.45
N ALA A 186 -12.32 2.30 -0.55
CA ALA A 186 -11.55 1.12 -0.85
C ALA A 186 -12.27 0.33 -1.95
N VAL A 187 -11.64 0.17 -3.11
CA VAL A 187 -12.17 -0.54 -4.27
C VAL A 187 -11.24 -1.71 -4.59
N ILE A 188 -11.84 -2.86 -4.84
CA ILE A 188 -11.16 -3.99 -5.47
C ILE A 188 -11.66 -4.13 -6.91
N ILE A 189 -10.74 -4.32 -7.84
CA ILE A 189 -11.03 -4.53 -9.25
C ILE A 189 -10.50 -5.90 -9.64
N THR A 190 -11.38 -6.81 -10.03
CA THR A 190 -11.00 -8.15 -10.49
C THR A 190 -10.96 -8.17 -12.01
N ARG A 191 -9.88 -8.66 -12.61
CA ARG A 191 -9.81 -8.90 -14.06
C ARG A 191 -10.44 -10.26 -14.38
N THR A 192 -11.43 -10.28 -15.26
CA THR A 192 -12.07 -11.52 -15.75
C THR A 192 -12.02 -11.53 -17.28
N GLY A 193 -11.09 -12.31 -17.86
CA GLY A 193 -10.77 -12.17 -19.28
C GLY A 193 -10.23 -10.75 -19.52
N ASP A 194 -10.87 -9.99 -20.42
CA ASP A 194 -10.50 -8.60 -20.73
C ASP A 194 -11.32 -7.55 -19.98
N THR A 195 -12.23 -7.98 -19.12
CA THR A 195 -13.11 -7.08 -18.37
C THR A 195 -12.55 -6.80 -16.98
N LEU A 196 -12.60 -5.53 -16.56
CA LEU A 196 -12.32 -5.10 -15.19
C LEU A 196 -13.64 -4.91 -14.44
N ALA A 197 -13.82 -5.63 -13.34
CA ALA A 197 -15.02 -5.58 -12.52
C ALA A 197 -14.71 -4.89 -11.18
N PRO A 198 -14.96 -3.57 -11.05
CA PRO A 198 -14.75 -2.85 -9.81
C PRO A 198 -15.85 -3.14 -8.79
N ARG A 199 -15.48 -3.23 -7.51
CA ARG A 199 -16.38 -3.40 -6.38
C ARG A 199 -15.88 -2.59 -5.18
N ALA A 200 -16.74 -1.72 -4.65
CA ALA A 200 -16.46 -1.04 -3.39
C ALA A 200 -16.51 -2.03 -2.21
N ILE A 201 -15.60 -1.85 -1.26
CA ILE A 201 -15.42 -2.75 -0.09
C ILE A 201 -15.83 -2.02 1.19
N PHE A 202 -15.34 -0.80 1.37
CA PHE A 202 -15.65 0.08 2.49
C PHE A 202 -15.27 1.53 2.17
N ASP A 203 -15.85 2.49 2.88
CA ASP A 203 -15.41 3.88 2.83
C ASP A 203 -14.08 4.01 3.57
N ALA A 204 -13.10 4.68 2.95
CA ALA A 204 -11.75 4.83 3.46
C ALA A 204 -11.20 6.20 3.08
N GLY A 205 -10.56 6.88 4.03
CA GLY A 205 -9.74 8.05 3.76
C GLY A 205 -8.27 7.64 3.78
N THR A 206 -7.49 8.15 2.83
CA THR A 206 -6.03 8.16 2.92
C THR A 206 -5.50 9.29 2.05
N ARG A 207 -4.27 9.75 2.29
CA ARG A 207 -3.70 10.85 1.52
C ARG A 207 -3.58 10.51 0.03
N PRO A 208 -3.83 11.48 -0.87
CA PRO A 208 -3.62 11.30 -2.29
C PRO A 208 -2.17 10.91 -2.61
N LEU A 209 -1.98 10.12 -3.66
CA LEU A 209 -0.67 9.90 -4.27
C LEU A 209 -0.39 11.03 -5.27
N PRO A 210 0.58 11.94 -4.98
CA PRO A 210 1.06 12.90 -5.97
C PRO A 210 1.48 12.23 -7.28
N GLY A 211 1.11 12.87 -8.40
CA GLY A 211 1.32 12.37 -9.77
C GLY A 211 0.10 11.71 -10.40
N PHE A 212 -0.99 11.50 -9.64
CA PHE A 212 -2.25 10.97 -10.13
C PHE A 212 -3.34 12.04 -10.28
N GLU A 213 -3.01 13.32 -10.18
CA GLU A 213 -3.98 14.41 -10.25
C GLU A 213 -4.76 14.39 -11.57
N ALA A 214 -6.08 14.61 -11.50
CA ALA A 214 -6.87 14.77 -12.71
C ALA A 214 -6.39 16.02 -13.47
N PRO A 215 -6.22 15.97 -14.80
CA PRO A 215 -5.91 17.17 -15.57
C PRO A 215 -7.00 18.21 -15.30
N ALA A 216 -6.59 19.45 -15.01
CA ALA A 216 -7.51 20.54 -14.70
C ALA A 216 -8.62 20.59 -15.76
N ALA A 217 -9.86 20.34 -15.34
CA ALA A 217 -11.01 20.53 -16.21
C ALA A 217 -11.10 22.03 -16.48
N PHE A 218 -11.06 22.43 -17.76
CA PHE A 218 -11.23 23.83 -18.14
C PHE A 218 -12.55 24.35 -17.56
N VAL A 219 -12.46 25.35 -16.68
CA VAL A 219 -13.60 26.13 -16.23
C VAL A 219 -13.83 27.20 -17.31
N PHE A 220 -14.98 27.15 -17.97
CA PHE A 220 -15.42 28.14 -18.96
C PHE A 220 -15.96 29.41 -18.28
#